data_AF-K6UF69-F1
#
_entry.id   AF-K6UF69-F1
#
_cell.length_a   1.000
_cell.length_b   1.000
_cell.length_c   1.000
_cell.angle_alpha   90.00
_cell.angle_beta   90.00
_cell.angle_gamma   90.00
#
_symmetry.space_group_name_H-M   'P 1'
#
loop_
_entity.id
_entity.type
_entity.pdbx_description
1 polymer ?
#
loop_
_entity_poly.entity_id
_entity_poly.type
_entity_poly.pdbx_seq_one_letter_code
_entity_poly.pdbx_strand_id
1 'polypeptide(L)'
;MDGKNEDYDSFEQYSHNRDAYKQIRGRVADELDSFPKYIIAEPTNNDVFISMECLRLRKYLMNFGTKENCKQKNCCQYIKYLLNKSVRSDYKLNTSSFDIYKSYMNHENNNNNNNEIMNFCLPKIYYMDVGKYNKIDKLYAAYEKCQSFISNKGNTNSCLHAKICERAYNDIINPIYTNTGDTKFCKILKVLKDFLEGYEPQSTGDCNSRFS
;
A
#
# COMPACT_ATOMS: atom_id res chain seq x y z
N MET A 1 -10.11 -15.25 -18.91
CA MET A 1 -8.64 -15.16 -18.83
C MET A 1 -8.28 -13.78 -18.32
N ASP A 2 -7.57 -13.69 -17.18
CA ASP A 2 -6.61 -12.60 -16.83
C ASP A 2 -6.39 -12.50 -15.30
N GLY A 3 -5.77 -13.55 -14.76
CA GLY A 3 -5.10 -13.51 -13.45
C GLY A 3 -3.57 -13.47 -13.56
N LYS A 4 -3.01 -13.26 -14.76
CA LYS A 4 -1.57 -13.46 -15.01
C LYS A 4 -0.65 -12.31 -14.56
N ASN A 5 -1.18 -11.14 -14.21
CA ASN A 5 -0.36 -9.95 -13.89
C ASN A 5 -0.66 -9.29 -12.54
N GLU A 6 -1.09 -10.07 -11.53
CA GLU A 6 -1.27 -9.53 -10.19
C GLU A 6 0.06 -9.53 -9.42
N ASP A 7 0.63 -8.35 -9.23
CA ASP A 7 1.73 -8.11 -8.28
C ASP A 7 1.09 -7.74 -6.94
N TYR A 8 1.00 -8.71 -6.03
CA TYR A 8 0.75 -8.46 -4.63
C TYR A 8 2.08 -8.08 -3.98
N ASP A 9 2.09 -7.05 -3.13
CA ASP A 9 3.28 -6.78 -2.32
C ASP A 9 3.49 -7.95 -1.34
N SER A 10 4.74 -8.34 -1.13
CA SER A 10 5.10 -9.14 0.04
C SER A 10 4.86 -8.33 1.31
N PHE A 11 4.80 -9.00 2.47
CA PHE A 11 4.71 -8.34 3.77
C PHE A 11 5.81 -7.29 3.95
N GLU A 12 7.05 -7.63 3.62
CA GLU A 12 8.21 -6.75 3.74
C GLU A 12 8.12 -5.54 2.82
N GLN A 13 7.68 -5.73 1.57
CA GLN A 13 7.46 -4.64 0.62
C GLN A 13 6.38 -3.68 1.13
N TYR A 14 5.24 -4.22 1.56
CA TYR A 14 4.16 -3.42 2.14
C TYR A 14 4.62 -2.64 3.37
N SER A 15 5.26 -3.30 4.34
CA SER A 15 5.71 -2.66 5.58
C SER A 15 6.69 -1.53 5.29
N HIS A 16 7.68 -1.76 4.42
CA HIS A 16 8.62 -0.73 3.99
C HIS A 16 7.91 0.47 3.35
N ASN A 17 7.01 0.21 2.40
CA ASN A 17 6.29 1.27 1.69
C ASN A 17 5.36 2.06 2.62
N ARG A 18 4.65 1.37 3.52
CA ARG A 18 3.79 1.99 4.51
C ARG A 18 4.55 2.90 5.44
N ASP A 19 5.70 2.44 5.94
CA ASP A 19 6.49 3.22 6.89
C ASP A 19 7.11 4.44 6.20
N ALA A 20 7.62 4.29 4.97
CA ALA A 20 8.08 5.41 4.14
C ALA A 20 6.96 6.43 3.90
N TYR A 21 5.76 5.98 3.50
CA TYR A 21 4.63 6.86 3.27
C TYR A 21 4.18 7.60 4.55
N LYS A 22 4.14 6.90 5.69
CA LYS A 22 3.79 7.50 6.99
C LYS A 22 4.73 8.62 7.40
N GLN A 23 6.03 8.48 7.14
CA GLN A 23 7.02 9.52 7.44
C GLN A 23 6.81 10.77 6.55
N ILE A 24 6.34 10.57 5.32
CA ILE A 24 6.20 11.62 4.31
C ILE A 24 4.86 12.36 4.44
N ARG A 25 3.76 11.64 4.73
CA ARG A 25 2.39 12.20 4.64
C ARG A 25 2.14 13.44 5.50
N GLY A 26 2.91 13.61 6.58
CA GLY A 26 2.84 14.75 7.49
C GLY A 26 3.68 15.97 7.08
N ARG A 27 4.48 15.90 6.00
CA ARG A 27 5.51 16.90 5.67
C ARG A 27 5.29 17.60 4.33
N VAL A 28 4.04 17.76 3.89
CA VAL A 28 3.71 18.31 2.55
C VAL A 28 3.00 19.65 2.56
N ALA A 29 2.58 20.15 3.73
CA ALA A 29 1.78 21.37 3.84
C ALA A 29 2.52 22.59 3.25
N ASP A 30 3.82 22.70 3.54
CA ASP A 30 4.66 23.83 3.10
C ASP A 30 4.88 23.88 1.59
N GLU A 31 4.58 22.79 0.86
CA GLU A 31 4.72 22.73 -0.60
C GLU A 31 3.42 23.04 -1.33
N LEU A 32 2.31 23.24 -0.61
CA LEU A 32 1.00 23.46 -1.20
C LEU A 32 0.97 24.72 -2.08
N ASP A 33 1.66 25.79 -1.67
CA ASP A 33 1.74 27.04 -2.43
C ASP A 33 2.46 26.87 -3.78
N SER A 34 3.32 25.85 -3.90
CA SER A 34 4.03 25.52 -5.14
C SER A 34 3.23 24.61 -6.08
N PHE A 35 2.03 24.18 -5.67
CA PHE A 35 1.21 23.28 -6.49
C PHE A 35 0.66 24.03 -7.72
N PRO A 36 0.86 23.49 -8.95
CA PRO A 36 0.39 24.11 -10.18
C PRO A 36 -1.15 24.04 -10.26
N LYS A 37 -1.83 25.14 -9.90
CA LYS A 37 -3.30 25.22 -9.79
C LYS A 37 -4.03 24.78 -11.06
N TYR A 38 -3.45 25.01 -12.24
CA TYR A 38 -4.05 24.64 -13.53
C TYR A 38 -4.12 23.12 -13.78
N ILE A 39 -3.42 22.31 -12.99
CA ILE A 39 -3.56 20.84 -13.04
C ILE A 39 -4.96 20.40 -12.62
N ILE A 40 -5.64 21.21 -11.79
CA ILE A 40 -7.04 21.04 -11.46
C ILE A 40 -7.84 22.00 -12.35
N ALA A 41 -8.33 21.49 -13.47
CA ALA A 41 -8.99 22.30 -14.49
C ALA A 41 -10.28 22.98 -13.99
N GLU A 42 -11.00 22.31 -13.08
CA GLU A 42 -12.24 22.81 -12.49
C GLU A 42 -12.06 22.90 -10.97
N PRO A 43 -11.93 24.11 -10.41
CA PRO A 43 -11.76 24.28 -8.98
C PRO A 43 -12.96 23.76 -8.19
N THR A 44 -12.68 22.99 -7.15
CA THR A 44 -13.66 22.40 -6.24
C THR A 44 -13.28 22.68 -4.78
N ASN A 45 -14.23 22.45 -3.87
CA ASN A 45 -13.94 22.49 -2.43
C ASN A 45 -12.90 21.44 -1.99
N ASN A 46 -12.50 20.52 -2.87
CA ASN A 46 -11.58 19.43 -2.59
C ASN A 46 -10.15 19.68 -3.12
N ASP A 47 -9.89 20.82 -3.76
CA ASP A 47 -8.62 21.07 -4.47
C ASP A 47 -7.41 21.00 -3.55
N VAL A 48 -7.50 21.58 -2.35
CA VAL A 48 -6.44 21.52 -1.34
C VAL A 48 -6.15 20.07 -0.96
N PHE A 49 -7.19 19.26 -0.82
CA PHE A 49 -7.05 17.84 -0.49
C PHE A 49 -6.38 17.06 -1.62
N ILE A 50 -6.85 17.25 -2.86
CA ILE A 50 -6.29 16.62 -4.07
C ILE A 50 -4.82 17.03 -4.26
N SER A 51 -4.51 18.30 -4.07
CA SER A 51 -3.15 18.84 -4.15
C SER A 51 -2.22 18.21 -3.11
N MET A 52 -2.67 18.11 -1.86
CA MET A 52 -1.93 17.44 -0.80
C MET A 52 -1.69 15.96 -1.11
N GLU A 53 -2.70 15.22 -1.59
CA GLU A 53 -2.53 13.82 -1.97
C GLU A 53 -1.51 13.66 -3.11
N CYS A 54 -1.59 14.51 -4.14
CA CYS A 54 -0.61 14.52 -5.23
C CYS A 54 0.82 14.77 -4.72
N LEU A 55 1.01 15.75 -3.84
CA LEU A 55 2.31 16.04 -3.21
C LEU A 55 2.84 14.87 -2.38
N ARG A 56 1.99 14.23 -1.56
CA ARG A 56 2.36 13.06 -0.74
C ARG A 56 2.86 11.91 -1.60
N LEU A 57 2.13 11.60 -2.66
CA LEU A 57 2.47 10.50 -3.56
C LEU A 57 3.75 10.78 -4.36
N ARG A 58 3.95 12.02 -4.82
CA ARG A 58 5.20 12.43 -5.47
C ARG A 58 6.38 12.27 -4.53
N LYS A 59 6.31 12.83 -3.32
CA LYS A 59 7.40 12.71 -2.33
C LYS A 59 7.71 11.26 -1.99
N TYR A 60 6.68 10.43 -1.86
CA TYR A 60 6.85 9.01 -1.63
C TYR A 60 7.65 8.33 -2.75
N LEU A 61 7.36 8.62 -4.03
CA LEU A 61 8.19 8.08 -5.13
C LEU A 61 9.62 8.59 -5.10
N MET A 62 9.81 9.88 -4.80
CA MET A 62 11.14 10.48 -4.71
C MET A 62 12.01 9.85 -3.62
N ASN A 63 11.40 9.32 -2.55
CA ASN A 63 12.11 8.65 -1.46
C ASN A 63 12.89 7.39 -1.89
N PHE A 64 12.56 6.79 -3.04
CA PHE A 64 13.28 5.62 -3.53
C PHE A 64 14.60 5.96 -4.23
N GLY A 65 14.77 7.20 -4.71
CA GLY A 65 15.96 7.70 -5.39
C GLY A 65 16.21 7.11 -6.79
N THR A 66 15.92 5.83 -7.02
CA THR A 66 16.08 5.15 -8.32
C THR A 66 14.89 4.27 -8.68
N LYS A 67 14.75 4.00 -9.98
CA LYS A 67 13.74 3.07 -10.52
C LYS A 67 13.95 1.65 -9.99
N GLU A 68 15.20 1.22 -9.83
CA GLU A 68 15.58 -0.11 -9.36
C GLU A 68 15.15 -0.32 -7.91
N ASN A 69 15.39 0.67 -7.05
CA ASN A 69 14.93 0.64 -5.66
C ASN A 69 13.40 0.60 -5.59
N CYS A 70 12.71 1.43 -6.39
CA CYS A 70 11.25 1.38 -6.48
C CYS A 70 10.74 0.00 -6.94
N LYS A 71 11.33 -0.58 -8.00
CA LYS A 71 10.98 -1.91 -8.52
C LYS A 71 11.13 -2.98 -7.44
N GLN A 72 12.27 -3.00 -6.75
CA GLN A 72 12.56 -3.99 -5.71
C GLN A 72 11.53 -3.94 -4.57
N LYS A 73 11.08 -2.72 -4.22
CA LYS A 73 10.08 -2.49 -3.18
C LYS A 73 8.64 -2.47 -3.71
N ASN A 74 8.43 -2.71 -5.00
CA ASN A 74 7.13 -2.65 -5.67
C ASN A 74 6.36 -1.33 -5.39
N CYS A 75 7.07 -0.20 -5.42
CA CYS A 75 6.53 1.08 -4.95
C CYS A 75 5.29 1.56 -5.74
N CYS A 76 5.22 1.25 -7.04
CA CYS A 76 4.08 1.63 -7.88
C CYS A 76 2.79 0.91 -7.48
N GLN A 77 2.87 -0.36 -7.08
CA GLN A 77 1.71 -1.12 -6.61
C GLN A 77 1.14 -0.49 -5.34
N TYR A 78 2.01 -0.06 -4.43
CA TYR A 78 1.60 0.61 -3.21
C TYR A 78 0.88 1.94 -3.47
N ILE A 79 1.38 2.79 -4.38
CA ILE A 79 0.65 4.03 -4.75
C ILE A 79 -0.67 3.74 -5.43
N LYS A 80 -0.69 2.77 -6.34
CA LYS A 80 -1.94 2.35 -6.99
C LYS A 80 -2.97 1.95 -5.94
N TYR A 81 -2.55 1.20 -4.91
CA TYR A 81 -3.40 0.86 -3.77
C TYR A 81 -3.86 2.10 -3.00
N LEU A 82 -2.96 3.00 -2.61
CA LEU A 82 -3.30 4.21 -1.85
C LEU A 82 -4.32 5.07 -2.60
N LEU A 83 -4.11 5.34 -3.89
CA LEU A 83 -5.05 6.11 -4.71
C LEU A 83 -6.43 5.45 -4.78
N ASN A 84 -6.47 4.12 -4.99
CA ASN A 84 -7.72 3.39 -5.02
C ASN A 84 -8.43 3.41 -3.67
N LYS A 85 -7.68 3.28 -2.57
CA LYS A 85 -8.23 3.37 -1.22
C LYS A 85 -8.84 4.75 -1.00
N SER A 86 -8.09 5.83 -1.28
CA SER A 86 -8.56 7.19 -1.09
C SER A 86 -9.83 7.46 -1.91
N VAL A 87 -9.90 7.06 -3.18
CA VAL A 87 -11.10 7.20 -4.03
C VAL A 87 -12.30 6.40 -3.52
N ARG A 88 -12.08 5.27 -2.85
CA ARG A 88 -13.15 4.38 -2.38
C ARG A 88 -13.62 4.71 -0.97
N SER A 89 -12.76 5.25 -0.12
CA SER A 89 -13.07 5.57 1.27
C SER A 89 -13.41 7.04 1.50
N ASP A 90 -12.99 7.94 0.60
CA ASP A 90 -13.18 9.38 0.74
C ASP A 90 -14.15 9.90 -0.33
N TYR A 91 -15.27 10.47 0.13
CA TYR A 91 -16.28 11.06 -0.75
C TYR A 91 -15.78 12.29 -1.53
N LYS A 92 -14.60 12.82 -1.17
CA LYS A 92 -13.97 13.97 -1.84
C LYS A 92 -13.21 13.60 -3.10
N LEU A 93 -12.92 12.33 -3.31
CA LEU A 93 -12.18 11.83 -4.47
C LEU A 93 -13.09 10.98 -5.35
N ASN A 94 -12.81 10.99 -6.65
CA ASN A 94 -13.50 10.14 -7.61
C ASN A 94 -12.49 9.62 -8.66
N THR A 95 -12.95 8.91 -9.68
CA THR A 95 -12.06 8.31 -10.68
C THR A 95 -11.23 9.33 -11.45
N SER A 96 -11.69 10.58 -11.61
CA SER A 96 -10.92 11.65 -12.26
C SER A 96 -9.69 12.08 -11.45
N SER A 97 -9.64 11.78 -10.14
CA SER A 97 -8.45 12.03 -9.31
C SER A 97 -7.21 11.28 -9.82
N PHE A 98 -7.39 10.17 -10.54
CA PHE A 98 -6.28 9.46 -11.21
C PHE A 98 -5.66 10.28 -12.34
N ASP A 99 -6.49 10.99 -13.11
CA ASP A 99 -6.03 11.81 -14.22
C ASP A 99 -5.34 13.08 -13.72
N ILE A 100 -5.87 13.68 -12.64
CA ILE A 100 -5.21 14.81 -11.95
C ILE A 100 -3.82 14.38 -11.45
N TYR A 101 -3.72 13.21 -10.81
CA TYR A 101 -2.43 12.68 -10.37
C TYR A 101 -1.47 12.47 -11.53
N LYS A 102 -1.91 11.86 -12.63
CA LYS A 102 -1.05 11.67 -13.81
C LYS A 102 -0.59 12.99 -14.42
N SER A 103 -1.49 13.95 -14.56
CA SER A 103 -1.17 15.29 -15.06
C SER A 103 -0.17 16.00 -14.15
N TYR A 104 -0.37 15.93 -12.84
CA TYR A 104 0.58 16.48 -11.87
C TYR A 104 1.96 15.84 -12.02
N MET A 105 2.05 14.52 -12.08
CA MET A 105 3.33 13.82 -12.15
C MET A 105 4.07 14.06 -13.46
N ASN A 106 3.37 14.28 -14.57
CA ASN A 106 3.95 14.63 -15.88
C ASN A 106 4.36 16.11 -16.02
N HIS A 107 4.04 16.94 -15.03
CA HIS A 107 4.28 18.37 -15.08
C HIS A 107 5.80 18.70 -15.15
N GLU A 108 6.19 19.69 -15.94
CA GLU A 108 7.60 20.03 -16.24
C GLU A 108 8.44 20.32 -14.99
N ASN A 109 7.91 21.02 -13.99
CA ASN A 109 8.59 21.26 -12.70
C ASN A 109 8.87 19.97 -11.88
N ASN A 110 8.35 18.83 -12.31
CA ASN A 110 8.54 17.52 -11.69
C ASN A 110 9.51 16.62 -12.50
N ASN A 111 9.96 17.09 -13.67
CA ASN A 111 10.77 16.37 -14.66
C ASN A 111 12.30 16.44 -14.43
N ASN A 112 12.76 16.61 -13.19
CA ASN A 112 14.17 16.42 -12.80
C ASN A 112 14.49 14.91 -12.57
N ASN A 113 15.75 14.54 -12.32
CA ASN A 113 16.37 13.18 -12.29
C ASN A 113 15.55 11.95 -11.81
N ASN A 114 14.39 12.12 -11.17
CA ASN A 114 13.45 11.07 -10.77
C ASN A 114 12.38 10.73 -11.83
N ASN A 115 12.50 11.26 -13.05
CA ASN A 115 11.62 10.96 -14.17
C ASN A 115 11.48 9.46 -14.47
N GLU A 116 12.53 8.68 -14.25
CA GLU A 116 12.49 7.25 -14.50
C GLU A 116 11.52 6.48 -13.59
N ILE A 117 11.40 6.89 -12.33
CA ILE A 117 10.46 6.29 -11.38
C ILE A 117 9.03 6.66 -11.79
N MET A 118 8.79 7.93 -12.11
CA MET A 118 7.47 8.40 -12.54
C MET A 118 7.02 7.71 -13.82
N ASN A 119 7.88 7.71 -14.85
CA ASN A 119 7.64 7.01 -16.12
C ASN A 119 7.42 5.50 -15.93
N PHE A 120 8.05 4.90 -14.92
CA PHE A 120 7.83 3.49 -14.58
C PHE A 120 6.48 3.25 -13.87
N CYS A 121 6.07 4.12 -12.97
CA CYS A 121 4.86 3.94 -12.18
C CYS A 121 3.59 4.42 -12.88
N LEU A 122 3.63 5.54 -13.59
CA LEU A 122 2.43 6.17 -14.18
C LEU A 122 1.60 5.24 -15.07
N PRO A 123 2.18 4.41 -15.95
CA PRO A 123 1.41 3.44 -16.74
C PRO A 123 0.68 2.40 -15.89
N LYS A 124 1.09 2.19 -14.64
CA LYS A 124 0.49 1.24 -13.70
C LYS A 124 -0.57 1.89 -12.82
N ILE A 125 -0.78 3.20 -12.88
CA ILE A 125 -1.75 3.90 -12.04
C ILE A 125 -3.10 3.95 -12.75
N TYR A 126 -4.05 3.15 -12.26
CA TYR A 126 -5.41 3.06 -12.77
C TYR A 126 -6.39 2.72 -11.65
N TYR A 127 -7.66 3.05 -11.87
CA TYR A 127 -8.75 2.63 -10.99
C TYR A 127 -8.93 1.11 -11.09
N MET A 128 -8.67 0.41 -10.00
CA MET A 128 -8.72 -1.04 -9.94
C MET A 128 -10.16 -1.53 -9.93
N ASP A 129 -10.39 -2.67 -10.58
CA ASP A 129 -11.61 -3.45 -10.40
C ASP A 129 -11.91 -3.68 -8.90
N VAL A 130 -13.19 -3.69 -8.54
CA VAL A 130 -13.65 -3.79 -7.15
C VAL A 130 -13.18 -5.11 -6.51
N GLY A 131 -13.29 -6.23 -7.22
CA GLY A 131 -12.85 -7.53 -6.72
C GLY A 131 -11.35 -7.55 -6.46
N LYS A 132 -10.57 -7.01 -7.40
CA LYS A 132 -9.09 -6.90 -7.26
C LYS A 132 -8.70 -5.99 -6.10
N TYR A 133 -9.31 -4.81 -5.99
CA TYR A 133 -9.06 -3.89 -4.89
C TYR A 133 -9.36 -4.53 -3.54
N ASN A 134 -10.54 -5.12 -3.38
CA ASN A 134 -10.96 -5.72 -2.11
C ASN A 134 -10.00 -6.81 -1.65
N LYS A 135 -9.41 -7.55 -2.59
CA LYS A 135 -8.44 -8.60 -2.29
C LYS A 135 -7.12 -8.04 -1.76
N ILE A 136 -6.58 -7.01 -2.42
CA ILE A 136 -5.37 -6.31 -1.96
C ILE A 136 -5.63 -5.60 -0.62
N ASP A 137 -6.78 -4.95 -0.47
CA ASP A 137 -7.13 -4.23 0.76
C ASP A 137 -7.24 -5.16 1.97
N LYS A 138 -7.86 -6.33 1.80
CA LYS A 138 -7.86 -7.37 2.84
C LYS A 138 -6.45 -7.83 3.20
N LEU A 139 -5.61 -8.11 2.19
CA LEU A 139 -4.21 -8.50 2.41
C LEU A 139 -3.46 -7.44 3.23
N TYR A 140 -3.55 -6.17 2.83
CA TYR A 140 -2.83 -5.08 3.49
C TYR A 140 -3.39 -4.77 4.88
N ALA A 141 -4.69 -4.96 5.10
CA ALA A 141 -5.29 -4.87 6.43
C ALA A 141 -4.71 -5.93 7.38
N ALA A 142 -4.55 -7.18 6.94
CA ALA A 142 -3.89 -8.20 7.76
C ALA A 142 -2.41 -7.90 7.97
N TYR A 143 -1.70 -7.43 6.93
CA TYR A 143 -0.32 -6.98 7.09
C TYR A 143 -0.20 -5.88 8.14
N GLU A 144 -1.12 -4.93 8.20
CA GLU A 144 -1.10 -3.90 9.25
C GLU A 144 -1.28 -4.49 10.66
N LYS A 145 -2.18 -5.47 10.83
CA LYS A 145 -2.35 -6.18 12.11
C LYS A 145 -1.09 -6.95 12.50
N CYS A 146 -0.48 -7.65 11.56
CA CYS A 146 0.73 -8.42 11.78
C CYS A 146 1.98 -7.56 12.02
N GLN A 147 2.10 -6.41 11.33
CA GLN A 147 3.15 -5.44 11.64
C GLN A 147 3.02 -4.92 13.08
N SER A 148 1.79 -4.72 13.55
CA SER A 148 1.54 -4.28 14.94
C SER A 148 1.97 -5.34 15.95
N PHE A 149 1.79 -6.63 15.65
CA PHE A 149 2.32 -7.75 16.44
C PHE A 149 3.85 -7.71 16.51
N ILE A 150 4.52 -7.63 15.36
CA ILE A 150 5.99 -7.63 15.29
C ILE A 150 6.58 -6.44 16.05
N SER A 151 6.01 -5.25 15.88
CA SER A 151 6.46 -4.04 16.59
C SER A 151 6.24 -4.10 18.10
N ASN A 152 5.33 -4.93 18.60
CA ASN A 152 5.05 -5.09 20.04
C ASN A 152 5.61 -6.39 20.61
N LYS A 153 6.54 -7.06 19.92
CA LYS A 153 7.21 -8.26 20.43
C LYS A 153 7.90 -7.95 21.76
N GLY A 154 7.68 -8.78 22.77
CA GLY A 154 8.24 -8.60 24.11
C GLY A 154 7.50 -7.59 25.00
N ASN A 155 6.44 -6.95 24.50
CA ASN A 155 5.54 -6.13 25.32
C ASN A 155 4.49 -7.00 26.02
N THR A 156 3.87 -6.49 27.10
CA THR A 156 2.78 -7.14 27.84
C THR A 156 1.58 -7.47 26.95
N ASN A 157 1.35 -6.68 25.90
CA ASN A 157 0.26 -6.88 24.94
C ASN A 157 0.65 -7.73 23.71
N SER A 158 1.85 -8.33 23.68
CA SER A 158 2.34 -9.10 22.53
C SER A 158 1.37 -10.23 22.11
N CYS A 159 0.81 -10.98 23.06
CA CYS A 159 -0.16 -12.04 22.77
C CYS A 159 -1.49 -11.55 22.21
N LEU A 160 -1.95 -10.38 22.66
CA LEU A 160 -3.16 -9.77 22.09
C LEU A 160 -2.93 -9.48 20.61
N HIS A 161 -1.79 -8.88 20.27
CA HIS A 161 -1.46 -8.56 18.89
C HIS A 161 -1.21 -9.82 18.05
N ALA A 162 -0.60 -10.85 18.62
CA ALA A 162 -0.41 -12.16 17.98
C ALA A 162 -1.76 -12.76 17.56
N LYS A 163 -2.72 -12.83 18.50
CA LYS A 163 -4.09 -13.32 18.23
C LYS A 163 -4.83 -12.48 17.18
N ILE A 164 -4.62 -11.15 17.18
CA ILE A 164 -5.23 -10.27 16.17
C ILE A 164 -4.62 -10.53 14.77
N CYS A 165 -3.31 -10.71 14.68
CA CYS A 165 -2.62 -11.07 13.43
C CYS A 165 -3.08 -12.45 12.92
N GLU A 166 -3.11 -13.46 13.80
CA GLU A 166 -3.57 -14.83 13.48
C GLU A 166 -4.99 -14.82 12.92
N ARG A 167 -5.93 -14.14 13.59
CA ARG A 167 -7.30 -14.01 13.08
C ARG A 167 -7.34 -13.34 11.70
N ALA A 168 -6.63 -12.23 11.54
CA ALA A 168 -6.61 -11.51 10.27
C ALA A 168 -6.01 -12.34 9.13
N TYR A 169 -5.00 -13.17 9.41
CA TYR A 169 -4.42 -14.13 8.47
C TYR A 169 -5.43 -15.23 8.11
N ASN A 170 -6.08 -15.85 9.10
CA ASN A 170 -7.06 -16.91 8.88
C ASN A 170 -8.29 -16.42 8.10
N ASP A 171 -8.73 -15.19 8.34
CA ASP A 171 -9.85 -14.55 7.62
C ASP A 171 -9.56 -14.36 6.12
N ILE A 172 -8.30 -14.17 5.76
CA ILE A 172 -7.88 -14.11 4.35
C ILE A 172 -7.82 -15.51 3.75
N ILE A 173 -7.37 -16.49 4.53
CA ILE A 173 -7.06 -17.83 4.04
C ILE A 173 -8.28 -18.71 3.82
N ASN A 174 -9.25 -18.67 4.74
CA ASN A 174 -10.44 -19.51 4.68
C ASN A 174 -11.24 -19.37 3.37
N PRO A 175 -11.43 -18.14 2.80
CA PRO A 175 -12.08 -17.96 1.50
C PRO A 175 -11.27 -18.43 0.28
N ILE A 176 -9.94 -18.56 0.39
CA ILE A 176 -9.05 -18.88 -0.76
C ILE A 176 -8.98 -20.37 -0.99
N TYR A 177 -8.77 -21.15 0.09
CA TYR A 177 -8.77 -22.60 0.03
C TYR A 177 -10.13 -23.15 -0.41
N THR A 178 -11.19 -22.37 -0.25
CA THR A 178 -12.54 -22.73 -0.66
C THR A 178 -12.87 -22.33 -2.10
N ASN A 179 -12.11 -21.44 -2.78
CA ASN A 179 -12.63 -20.88 -4.04
C ASN A 179 -11.66 -20.34 -5.11
N THR A 180 -10.32 -20.36 -4.99
CA THR A 180 -9.51 -19.71 -6.04
C THR A 180 -8.21 -20.44 -6.46
N GLY A 181 -8.04 -20.64 -7.76
CA GLY A 181 -6.79 -21.06 -8.42
C GLY A 181 -5.73 -19.95 -8.56
N ASP A 182 -5.75 -18.94 -7.68
CA ASP A 182 -4.78 -17.84 -7.71
C ASP A 182 -3.48 -18.24 -7.00
N THR A 183 -2.62 -18.90 -7.78
CA THR A 183 -1.32 -19.41 -7.31
C THR A 183 -0.39 -18.31 -6.80
N LYS A 184 -0.48 -17.06 -7.30
CA LYS A 184 0.37 -15.95 -6.84
C LYS A 184 -0.05 -15.49 -5.45
N PHE A 185 -1.35 -15.31 -5.23
CA PHE A 185 -1.87 -14.94 -3.93
C PHE A 185 -1.59 -16.02 -2.87
N CYS A 186 -1.77 -17.30 -3.22
CA CYS A 186 -1.41 -18.41 -2.35
C CYS A 186 0.09 -18.39 -1.98
N LYS A 187 0.97 -18.11 -2.94
CA LYS A 187 2.42 -18.02 -2.68
C LYS A 187 2.74 -16.90 -1.68
N ILE A 188 2.10 -15.74 -1.82
CA ILE A 188 2.31 -14.59 -0.92
C ILE A 188 1.86 -14.91 0.50
N LEU A 189 0.72 -15.59 0.66
CA LEU A 189 0.21 -15.98 1.97
C LEU A 189 1.06 -17.07 2.62
N LYS A 190 1.58 -18.03 1.83
CA LYS A 190 2.55 -19.00 2.33
C LYS A 190 3.81 -18.31 2.86
N VAL A 191 4.37 -17.36 2.11
CA VAL A 191 5.53 -16.59 2.58
C VAL A 191 5.21 -15.79 3.84
N LEU A 192 4.00 -15.21 3.95
CA LEU A 192 3.57 -14.55 5.18
C LEU A 192 3.50 -15.55 6.35
N LYS A 193 2.96 -16.76 6.14
CA LYS A 193 2.91 -17.81 7.16
C LYS A 193 4.29 -18.13 7.69
N ASP A 194 5.20 -18.50 6.78
CA ASP A 194 6.57 -18.90 7.11
C ASP A 194 7.29 -17.76 7.85
N PHE A 195 7.05 -16.51 7.44
CA PHE A 195 7.57 -15.33 8.12
C PHE A 195 7.02 -15.20 9.55
N LEU A 196 5.71 -15.33 9.75
CA LEU A 196 5.06 -15.17 11.05
C LEU A 196 5.41 -16.29 12.04
N GLU A 197 5.55 -17.53 11.57
CA GLU A 197 6.00 -18.67 12.38
C GLU A 197 7.39 -18.44 12.97
N GLY A 198 8.27 -17.74 12.25
CA GLY A 198 9.57 -17.30 12.76
C GLY A 198 9.50 -16.31 13.94
N TYR A 199 8.32 -15.72 14.21
CA TYR A 199 8.08 -14.83 15.33
C TYR A 199 7.34 -15.49 16.50
N GLU A 200 6.92 -16.76 16.39
CA GLU A 200 6.28 -17.48 17.49
C GLU A 200 7.26 -17.65 18.68
N PRO A 201 6.81 -17.48 19.94
CA PRO A 201 7.64 -17.75 21.11
C PRO A 201 7.99 -19.25 21.20
N GLN A 202 9.25 -19.58 21.49
CA GLN A 202 9.69 -20.98 21.69
C GLN A 202 9.06 -21.65 22.92
N SER A 203 8.47 -20.89 23.83
CA SER A 203 7.77 -21.38 25.01
C SER A 203 6.26 -21.23 24.83
N THR A 204 5.54 -22.36 24.89
CA THR A 204 4.08 -22.44 24.86
C THR A 204 3.38 -21.76 26.05
N GLY A 205 4.14 -21.19 26.99
CA GLY A 205 3.61 -20.52 28.18
C GLY A 205 3.04 -19.12 27.91
N ASP A 206 3.50 -18.41 26.87
CA ASP A 206 3.14 -16.99 26.73
C ASP A 206 1.90 -16.77 25.86
N CYS A 207 1.73 -17.44 24.72
CA CYS A 207 0.52 -17.26 23.89
C CYS A 207 0.04 -18.58 23.26
N ASN A 208 -1.22 -18.98 23.52
CA ASN A 208 -1.88 -20.15 22.89
C ASN A 208 -2.28 -19.91 21.40
N SER A 209 -1.75 -18.90 20.72
CA SER A 209 -2.06 -18.61 19.30
C SER A 209 -1.11 -19.39 18.38
N ARG A 210 -1.63 -20.05 17.35
CA ARG A 210 -0.84 -20.81 16.36
C ARG A 210 -1.32 -20.49 14.95
N PHE A 211 -0.42 -20.04 14.08
CA PHE A 211 -0.76 -19.80 12.68
C PHE A 211 -1.05 -21.13 11.95
N SER A 212 -2.32 -21.58 11.96
CA SER A 212 -2.75 -22.87 11.42
C SER A 212 -3.19 -22.75 9.96
#